data_AF-A0A844X741-F1
#
_entry.id   AF-A0A844X741-F1
#
_cell.length_a   1.000
_cell.length_b   1.000
_cell.length_c   1.000
_cell.angle_alpha   90.00
_cell.angle_beta   90.00
_cell.angle_gamma   90.00
#
_symmetry.space_group_name_H-M   'P 1'
#
loop_
_entity.id
_entity.type
_entity.pdbx_description
1 polymer ?
#
loop_
_entity_poly.entity_id
_entity_poly.type
_entity_poly.pdbx_seq_one_letter_code
_entity_poly.pdbx_strand_id
1 'polypeptide(L)' 'MRLYHKEKITVNYLAKRFIVSRVAIYNVLKKARLKLFVPLTSKNERYKTIS' A
#
# COMPACT_ATOMS: atom_id res chain seq x y z
N MET A 1 -27.42 -16.58 -4.11
CA MET A 1 -26.39 -16.67 -3.04
C MET A 1 -25.06 -17.13 -3.64
N ARG A 2 -24.16 -16.20 -4.01
CA ARG A 2 -22.70 -16.44 -4.11
C ARG A 2 -21.98 -15.14 -4.51
N LEU A 3 -21.77 -14.24 -3.56
CA LEU A 3 -21.01 -12.99 -3.78
C LEU A 3 -19.82 -12.90 -2.82
N TYR A 4 -18.96 -13.91 -2.86
CA TYR A 4 -17.65 -13.86 -2.19
C TYR A 4 -16.58 -14.52 -3.07
N HIS A 5 -16.45 -14.07 -4.33
CA HIS A 5 -15.20 -14.33 -5.04
C HIS A 5 -14.19 -13.26 -4.62
N LYS A 6 -13.56 -13.47 -3.46
CA LYS A 6 -12.38 -12.69 -3.10
C LYS A 6 -11.26 -13.23 -3.97
N GLU A 7 -11.02 -12.62 -5.12
CA GLU A 7 -9.89 -12.98 -5.99
C GLU A 7 -8.65 -13.09 -5.09
N LYS A 8 -8.12 -14.32 -4.98
CA LYS A 8 -6.89 -14.57 -4.22
C LYS A 8 -5.74 -14.03 -5.06
N ILE A 9 -5.52 -12.72 -4.97
CA ILE A 9 -4.37 -12.07 -5.59
C ILE A 9 -3.11 -12.69 -4.96
N THR A 10 -2.36 -13.43 -5.76
CA THR A 10 -1.14 -14.09 -5.29
C THR A 10 0.03 -13.12 -5.24
N VAL A 11 0.96 -13.34 -4.32
CA VAL A 11 2.21 -12.57 -4.22
C VAL A 11 3.00 -12.62 -5.55
N ASN A 12 2.92 -13.75 -6.27
CA ASN A 12 3.57 -13.91 -7.56
C ASN A 12 2.98 -13.01 -8.64
N TYR A 13 1.65 -12.86 -8.65
CA TYR A 13 0.97 -11.94 -9.54
C TYR A 13 1.37 -10.49 -9.26
N LEU A 14 1.41 -10.09 -7.98
CA LEU A 14 1.83 -8.75 -7.57
C LEU A 14 3.28 -8.46 -7.96
N ALA A 15 4.20 -9.41 -7.72
CA ALA A 15 5.60 -9.27 -8.08
C ALA A 15 5.78 -9.04 -9.59
N LYS A 16 5.06 -9.79 -10.43
CA LYS A 16 5.07 -9.60 -11.89
C LYS A 16 4.45 -8.26 -12.30
N ARG A 17 3.30 -7.90 -11.71
CA ARG A 17 2.55 -6.69 -12.09
C ARG A 17 3.29 -5.40 -11.74
N PHE A 18 3.98 -5.36 -10.60
CA PHE A 18 4.73 -4.19 -10.17
C PHE A 18 6.21 -4.24 -10.55
N ILE A 19 6.67 -5.32 -11.21
CA ILE A 19 8.07 -5.52 -11.61
C ILE A 19 9.00 -5.40 -10.40
N VAL A 20 8.63 -6.05 -9.30
CA VAL A 20 9.39 -6.04 -8.05
C VAL A 20 9.68 -7.45 -7.58
N SER A 21 10.69 -7.58 -6.72
CA SER A 21 10.99 -8.86 -6.09
C SER A 21 9.86 -9.31 -5.16
N ARG A 22 9.70 -10.64 -5.03
CA ARG A 22 8.74 -11.21 -4.08
C ARG A 22 9.02 -10.77 -2.63
N VAL A 23 10.29 -10.57 -2.30
CA VAL A 23 10.75 -10.06 -0.98
C VAL A 23 10.23 -8.65 -0.72
N ALA A 24 10.26 -7.77 -1.73
CA ALA A 24 9.72 -6.42 -1.60
C ALA A 24 8.20 -6.44 -1.29
N ILE A 25 7.43 -7.32 -1.96
CA ILE A 25 6.01 -7.49 -1.67
C ILE A 25 5.80 -7.98 -0.22
N TYR A 26 6.56 -8.96 0.26
CA TYR A 26 6.46 -9.41 1.66
C TYR A 26 6.80 -8.31 2.67
N ASN A 27 7.82 -7.49 2.38
CA ASN A 27 8.18 -6.36 3.23
C ASN A 27 7.05 -5.33 3.30
N VAL A 28 6.42 -5.01 2.16
CA VAL A 28 5.26 -4.11 2.11
C VAL A 28 4.08 -4.72 2.88
N LEU A 29 3.75 -5.99 2.65
CA LEU A 29 2.66 -6.66 3.36
C LEU A 29 2.91 -6.71 4.88
N LYS A 30 4.17 -6.95 5.30
CA LYS A 30 4.57 -6.92 6.71
C LYS A 30 4.38 -5.52 7.30
N LYS A 31 4.81 -4.48 6.61
CA LYS A 31 4.62 -3.07 7.03
C LYS A 31 3.13 -2.68 7.07
N ALA A 32 2.32 -3.14 6.13
CA ALA A 32 0.87 -2.92 6.11
C ALA A 32 0.17 -3.58 7.29
N ARG A 33 0.54 -4.83 7.59
CA ARG A 33 0.01 -5.54 8.76
C ARG A 33 0.34 -4.82 10.07
N LEU A 34 1.52 -4.21 10.14
CA LEU A 34 1.95 -3.37 11.27
C LEU A 34 1.32 -1.97 11.27
N LYS A 35 0.40 -1.66 10.33
CA LYS A 35 -0.23 -0.34 10.16
C LYS A 35 0.77 0.82 10.06
N LEU A 36 1.98 0.53 9.57
CA LEU A 36 3.05 1.52 9.43
C LEU A 36 2.86 2.45 8.22
N PHE A 37 1.92 2.10 7.32
CA PHE A 37 1.45 3.03 6.30
C PHE A 37 0.51 4.04 6.94
N VAL A 38 1.08 5.00 7.66
CA VAL A 38 0.37 6.22 8.00
C VAL A 38 0.24 7.00 6.68
N PRO A 39 -0.98 7.34 6.23
CA PRO A 39 -1.11 8.21 5.09
C PRO A 39 -0.34 9.49 5.41
N LEU A 40 0.47 9.97 4.47
CA LEU A 40 1.16 11.25 4.60
C LEU A 40 0.12 12.38 4.46
N THR A 41 -0.85 12.44 5.37
CA THR A 41 -1.70 13.59 5.61
C THR A 41 -0.92 14.57 6.46
N SER A 42 0.28 14.94 6.02
CA SER A 42 0.83 16.20 6.46
C SER A 42 -0.12 17.24 5.86
N LYS A 43 -1.05 17.74 6.67
CA LYS A 43 -1.62 19.07 6.48
C LYS A 43 -0.44 20.03 6.62
N ASN A 44 0.41 20.07 5.59
CA ASN A 44 1.42 21.10 5.48
C ASN A 44 0.64 22.34 5.03
N GLU A 45 -0.12 22.90 5.98
CA GLU A 45 -0.67 24.26 5.93
C GLU A 45 0.53 25.21 5.97
N ARG A 46 1.29 25.21 4.88
CA ARG A 46 2.41 26.12 4.66
C ARG A 46 2.10 27.04 3.48
N TYR A 47 0.83 27.41 3.35
CA TYR A 47 0.49 28.68 2.72
C TYR A 47 1.00 29.74 3.68
N LYS A 48 2.25 30.18 3.46
CA LYS A 48 2.80 31.36 4.10
C LYS A 48 1.81 32.49 3.82
N THR A 49 1.21 33.05 4.86
CA THR A 49 0.54 34.35 4.77
C THR A 49 1.62 35.35 4.35
N ILE A 50 1.57 35.79 3.09
CA ILE A 50 2.28 36.98 2.66
C ILE A 50 1.43 38.12 3.21
N SER A 51 1.88 38.69 4.34
CA SER A 51 1.39 39.96 4.86
C SER A 51 1.87 41.12 4.01
#